data_AF-A0A2H0UB38-F1
#
_entry.id   AF-A0A2H0UB38-F1
#
_cell.length_a   1.000
_cell.length_b   1.000
_cell.length_c   1.000
_cell.angle_alpha   90.00
_cell.angle_beta   90.00
_cell.angle_gamma   90.00
#
_symmetry.space_group_name_H-M   'P 1'
#
loop_
_entity.id
_entity.type
_entity.pdbx_description
1 polymer ?
#
loop_
_entity_poly.entity_id
_entity_poly.type
_entity_poly.pdbx_seq_one_letter_code
_entity_poly.pdbx_strand_id
1 'polypeptide(L)'
;MKPSASTILIILTACVVVGGVLWYVNAQNTAQAPLTASTNNASQAEFQVLVTQLQPITFDTSIFSDPHFLALKDITTQVAPVPLGRLDPFASVGGVRAP
;
A
#
# COMPACT_ATOMS: atom_id res chain seq x y z
N MET A 1 13.61 61.25 -48.16
CA MET A 1 14.85 61.31 -47.34
C MET A 1 15.46 59.92 -47.35
N LYS A 2 16.67 59.75 -47.91
CA LYS A 2 17.33 58.43 -48.04
C LYS A 2 18.03 58.12 -46.71
N PRO A 3 17.73 57.01 -46.02
CA PRO A 3 18.35 56.70 -44.75
C PRO A 3 19.86 56.56 -44.93
N SER A 4 20.63 57.12 -43.99
CA SER A 4 22.09 57.02 -44.00
C SER A 4 22.52 55.58 -43.72
N ALA A 5 23.71 55.19 -44.19
CA ALA A 5 24.24 53.83 -43.96
C ALA A 5 24.28 53.47 -42.47
N SER A 6 24.57 54.43 -41.59
CA SER A 6 24.56 54.25 -40.14
C SER A 6 23.15 53.95 -39.60
N THR A 7 22.12 54.61 -40.13
CA THR A 7 20.72 54.33 -39.76
C THR A 7 20.31 52.92 -40.16
N ILE A 8 20.74 52.45 -41.33
CA ILE A 8 20.47 51.08 -41.81
C ILE A 8 21.19 50.04 -40.93
N LEU A 9 22.46 50.28 -40.57
CA LEU A 9 23.23 49.39 -39.70
C LEU A 9 22.63 49.27 -38.29
N ILE A 10 22.12 50.37 -37.73
CA ILE A 10 21.46 50.37 -36.42
C ILE A 10 20.17 49.53 -36.46
N ILE A 11 19.36 49.70 -37.51
CA ILE A 11 18.11 48.94 -37.68
C ILE A 11 18.39 47.44 -37.83
N LEU A 12 19.41 47.07 -38.61
CA LEU A 12 19.80 45.66 -38.80
C LEU A 12 20.27 45.05 -37.48
N THR A 13 21.12 45.74 -36.74
CA THR A 13 21.62 45.28 -35.44
C THR A 13 20.47 45.11 -34.45
N ALA A 14 19.55 46.07 -34.39
CA ALA A 14 18.37 45.99 -33.53
C ALA A 14 17.48 44.78 -33.89
N CYS A 15 17.28 44.51 -35.17
CA CYS A 15 16.46 43.39 -35.64
C CYS A 15 17.06 42.03 -35.23
N VAL A 16 18.39 41.88 -35.36
CA VAL A 16 19.11 40.66 -34.95
C VAL A 16 19.03 40.45 -33.43
N VAL A 17 19.20 41.52 -32.64
CA VAL A 17 19.10 41.44 -31.18
C VAL A 17 17.70 41.04 -30.74
N VAL A 18 16.66 41.68 -31.29
CA VAL A 18 15.26 41.37 -30.95
C VAL A 18 14.91 39.93 -31.37
N GLY A 19 15.29 39.52 -32.58
CA GLY A 19 15.08 38.16 -33.05
C GLY A 19 15.78 37.12 -32.17
N GLY A 20 17.02 37.37 -31.77
CA GLY A 20 17.79 36.50 -30.88
C GLY A 20 17.17 36.37 -29.50
N VAL A 21 16.67 37.47 -28.91
CA VAL A 21 15.99 37.46 -27.61
C VAL A 21 14.69 36.67 -27.68
N LEU A 22 13.87 36.89 -28.71
CA LEU A 22 12.60 36.16 -28.89
C LEU A 22 12.83 34.66 -29.08
N TRP A 23 13.85 34.28 -29.85
CA TRP A 23 14.22 32.88 -30.04
C TRP A 23 14.72 32.24 -28.74
N TYR A 24 15.60 32.92 -27.99
CA TYR A 24 16.15 32.42 -26.73
C TYR A 24 15.09 32.26 -25.64
N VAL A 25 14.12 33.18 -25.56
CA VAL A 25 12.98 33.05 -24.64
C VAL A 25 12.08 31.90 -25.05
N ASN A 26 11.77 31.72 -26.34
CA ASN A 26 10.93 30.62 -26.80
C ASN A 26 11.61 29.24 -26.60
N ALA A 27 12.93 29.15 -26.83
CA ALA A 27 13.69 27.91 -26.63
C ALA A 27 13.72 27.43 -25.16
N GLN A 28 13.61 28.35 -24.19
CA GLN A 28 13.49 27.96 -22.78
C GLN A 28 12.10 27.40 -22.44
N ASN A 29 11.06 27.80 -23.18
CA ASN A 29 9.69 27.31 -22.98
C ASN A 29 9.43 25.95 -23.67
N THR A 30 10.39 25.42 -24.45
CA THR A 30 10.32 24.07 -25.01
C THR A 30 10.85 22.98 -24.10
N ALA A 31 11.28 23.34 -22.87
CA ALA A 31 11.44 22.34 -21.81
C ALA A 31 10.04 21.82 -21.46
N GLN A 32 9.64 20.76 -22.16
CA GLN A 32 8.43 20.01 -21.83
C GLN A 32 8.47 19.73 -20.34
N ALA A 33 7.58 20.39 -19.58
CA ALA A 33 7.42 20.10 -18.17
C ALA A 33 7.31 18.58 -18.04
N PRO A 34 8.04 17.95 -17.10
CA PRO A 34 7.85 16.53 -16.84
C PRO A 34 6.35 16.30 -16.72
N LEU A 35 5.81 15.27 -17.38
CA LEU A 35 4.42 14.88 -17.18
C LEU A 35 4.28 14.50 -15.70
N THR A 36 3.97 15.48 -14.85
CA THR A 36 3.54 15.23 -13.49
C THR A 36 2.18 14.59 -13.65
N ALA A 37 2.13 13.27 -13.48
CA ALA A 37 0.88 12.56 -13.29
C ALA A 37 0.09 13.36 -12.25
N SER A 38 -1.05 13.91 -12.65
CA SER A 38 -1.92 14.64 -11.73
C SER A 38 -2.32 13.65 -10.65
N THR A 39 -1.72 13.79 -9.46
CA THR A 39 -1.86 12.86 -8.33
C THR A 39 -3.24 12.90 -7.69
N ASN A 40 -4.19 13.61 -8.29
CA ASN A 40 -5.61 13.61 -7.90
C ASN A 40 -6.31 12.36 -8.46
N ASN A 41 -5.79 11.19 -8.13
CA ASN A 41 -6.49 9.94 -8.38
C ASN A 41 -7.39 9.69 -7.17
N ALA A 42 -8.71 9.78 -7.36
CA ALA A 42 -9.69 9.59 -6.28
C ALA A 42 -9.46 8.27 -5.52
N SER A 43 -9.02 7.22 -6.24
CA SER A 43 -8.67 5.93 -5.66
C SER A 43 -7.51 5.99 -4.64
N GLN A 44 -6.56 6.91 -4.82
CA GLN A 44 -5.42 7.06 -3.92
C GLN A 44 -5.82 7.80 -2.63
N ALA A 45 -6.72 8.78 -2.74
CA ALA A 45 -7.30 9.47 -1.58
C ALA A 45 -8.19 8.52 -0.74
N GLU A 46 -9.01 7.70 -1.40
CA GLU A 46 -9.82 6.66 -0.74
C GLU A 46 -8.93 5.65 -0.02
N PHE A 47 -7.88 5.13 -0.69
CA PHE A 47 -6.94 4.21 -0.06
C PHE A 47 -6.27 4.80 1.19
N GLN A 48 -5.83 6.06 1.14
CA GLN A 48 -5.22 6.74 2.28
C GLN A 48 -6.19 6.86 3.47
N VAL A 49 -7.46 7.12 3.19
CA VAL A 49 -8.52 7.16 4.21
C VAL A 49 -8.76 5.78 4.82
N LEU A 50 -8.82 4.72 3.99
CA LEU A 50 -8.98 3.34 4.47
C LEU A 50 -7.81 2.90 5.34
N VAL A 51 -6.57 3.24 4.97
CA VAL A 51 -5.37 2.95 5.77
C VAL A 51 -5.43 3.65 7.12
N THR A 52 -5.98 4.86 7.19
CA THR A 52 -6.14 5.58 8.46
C THR A 52 -7.23 4.96 9.36
N GLN A 53 -8.19 4.25 8.78
CA GLN A 53 -9.24 3.52 9.51
C GLN A 53 -8.80 2.15 10.02
N LEU A 54 -7.69 1.60 9.51
CA LEU A 54 -7.09 0.40 10.06
C LEU A 54 -6.45 0.78 11.41
N GLN A 55 -7.20 0.58 12.51
CA GLN A 55 -6.61 0.60 13.86
C GLN A 55 -5.43 -0.38 13.89
N PRO A 56 -4.32 -0.03 14.55
CA PRO A 56 -3.22 -0.96 14.73
C PRO A 56 -3.75 -2.24 15.38
N ILE A 57 -3.73 -3.32 14.61
CA ILE A 57 -4.13 -4.65 15.08
C ILE A 57 -3.04 -5.06 16.07
N THR A 58 -3.34 -4.92 17.36
CA THR A 58 -2.45 -5.36 18.43
C THR A 58 -2.88 -6.75 18.84
N PHE A 59 -1.91 -7.66 18.92
CA PHE A 59 -2.14 -8.99 19.46
C PHE A 59 -2.24 -8.88 20.98
N ASP A 60 -3.37 -9.31 21.52
CA ASP A 60 -3.50 -9.49 22.96
C ASP A 60 -2.63 -10.68 23.39
N THR A 61 -1.58 -10.38 24.15
CA THR A 61 -0.62 -11.37 24.66
C THR A 61 -0.88 -11.72 26.13
N SER A 62 -1.98 -11.21 26.71
CA SER A 62 -2.35 -11.45 28.11
C SER A 62 -2.46 -12.94 28.44
N ILE A 63 -2.90 -13.76 27.49
CA ILE A 63 -3.03 -15.21 27.67
C ILE A 63 -1.68 -15.89 27.97
N PHE A 64 -0.56 -15.38 27.48
CA PHE A 64 0.77 -15.94 27.75
C PHE A 64 1.24 -15.68 29.18
N SER A 65 0.57 -14.78 29.91
CA SER A 65 0.82 -14.50 31.32
C SER A 65 -0.14 -15.21 32.26
N ASP A 66 -1.16 -15.91 31.73
CA ASP A 66 -2.15 -16.63 32.53
C ASP A 66 -1.49 -17.87 33.19
N PRO A 67 -1.57 -18.02 34.52
CA PRO A 67 -1.06 -19.21 35.21
C PRO A 67 -1.61 -20.53 34.67
N HIS A 68 -2.84 -20.55 34.16
CA HIS A 68 -3.44 -21.71 33.52
C HIS A 68 -2.74 -22.02 32.20
N PHE A 69 -2.44 -21.00 31.39
CA PHE A 69 -1.70 -21.17 30.13
C PHE A 69 -0.29 -21.70 30.38
N LEU A 70 0.39 -21.18 31.41
CA LEU A 70 1.71 -21.65 31.83
C LEU A 70 1.69 -23.07 32.44
N ALA A 71 0.55 -23.50 32.97
CA ALA A 71 0.35 -24.84 33.52
C ALA A 71 0.00 -25.89 32.45
N LEU A 72 -0.22 -25.51 31.18
CA LEU A 72 -0.41 -26.50 30.11
C LEU A 72 0.86 -27.35 29.96
N LYS A 73 0.73 -28.60 30.38
CA LYS A 73 1.74 -29.62 30.18
C LYS A 73 1.62 -30.14 28.75
N ASP A 74 2.72 -30.04 28.02
CA ASP A 74 2.99 -30.52 26.66
C ASP A 74 1.91 -31.38 25.96
N ILE A 75 1.54 -30.94 24.74
CA ILE A 75 0.72 -31.68 23.76
C ILE A 75 1.40 -32.95 23.24
N THR A 76 2.68 -33.17 23.56
CA THR A 76 3.38 -34.46 23.30
C THR A 76 2.98 -35.58 24.25
N THR A 77 2.10 -35.32 25.23
CA THR A 77 1.52 -36.39 26.05
C THR A 77 0.86 -37.41 25.13
N GLN A 78 1.48 -38.60 25.03
CA GLN A 78 0.92 -39.70 24.25
C GLN A 78 -0.48 -39.99 24.76
N VAL A 79 -1.48 -39.73 23.92
CA VAL A 79 -2.84 -40.19 24.15
C VAL A 79 -2.79 -41.71 24.11
N ALA A 80 -2.94 -42.35 25.26
CA ALA A 80 -3.05 -43.79 25.33
C ALA A 80 -4.22 -44.23 24.44
N PRO A 81 -4.04 -45.23 23.56
CA PRO A 81 -5.14 -45.74 22.75
C PRO A 81 -6.29 -46.16 23.64
N VAL A 82 -7.42 -45.47 23.52
CA VAL A 82 -8.66 -45.91 24.16
C VAL A 82 -9.19 -47.08 23.33
N PRO A 83 -9.67 -48.17 23.95
CA PRO A 83 -10.35 -49.22 23.22
C PRO A 83 -11.47 -48.62 22.36
N LEU A 84 -11.67 -49.18 21.17
CA LEU A 84 -12.87 -48.90 20.39
C LEU A 84 -14.07 -49.05 21.33
N GLY A 85 -14.94 -48.04 21.35
CA GLY A 85 -16.06 -47.98 22.29
C GLY A 85 -16.90 -49.25 22.29
N ARG A 86 -17.86 -49.33 23.21
CA ARG A 86 -18.75 -50.50 23.28
C ARG A 86 -19.37 -50.76 21.90
N LEU A 87 -19.27 -52.00 21.44
CA LEU A 87 -19.80 -52.42 20.14
C LEU A 87 -21.28 -52.06 19.99
N ASP A 88 -22.02 -52.08 21.10
CA ASP A 88 -23.34 -51.47 21.23
C ASP A 88 -23.31 -50.39 22.33
N PRO A 89 -23.46 -49.11 21.98
CA PRO A 89 -23.46 -48.01 22.94
C PRO A 89 -24.65 -48.05 23.92
N PHE A 90 -25.72 -48.79 23.59
CA PHE A 90 -26.94 -48.88 24.39
C PHE A 90 -27.10 -50.18 25.16
N ALA A 91 -26.19 -51.15 25.00
CA ALA A 91 -26.27 -52.38 25.77
C ALA A 91 -26.24 -52.07 27.28
N SER A 92 -26.93 -52.87 28.10
CA SER A 92 -26.91 -52.65 29.55
C SER A 92 -25.51 -52.87 30.14
N VAL A 93 -25.12 -52.08 31.14
CA VAL A 93 -23.88 -52.30 31.90
C VAL A 93 -24.12 -53.55 32.76
N GLY A 94 -23.67 -54.70 32.29
CA GLY A 94 -23.89 -55.99 32.97
C GLY A 94 -24.47 -57.11 32.11
N GLY A 95 -24.55 -56.96 30.78
CA GLY A 95 -24.84 -58.08 29.89
C GLY A 95 -26.23 -58.71 30.08
N VAL A 96 -27.16 -58.00 30.71
CA VAL A 96 -28.55 -58.44 30.77
C VAL A 96 -29.24 -57.92 29.52
N ARG A 97 -29.40 -58.82 28.56
CA ARG A 97 -30.27 -58.65 27.39
C ARG A 97 -31.68 -58.37 27.93
N ALA A 98 -32.22 -57.18 27.65
CA ALA A 98 -33.63 -56.92 27.93
C ALA A 98 -34.49 -57.91 27.12
N PRO A 99 -35.58 -58.45 27.69
CA PRO A 99 -36.41 -59.48 27.05
C PRO A 99 -37.02 -58.98 25.73
#